data_AF-A0A7S0FW61-F1
#
_entry.id   AF-A0A7S0FW61-F1
#
_cell.length_a   1.000
_cell.length_b   1.000
_cell.length_c   1.000
_cell.angle_alpha   90.00
_cell.angle_beta   90.00
_cell.angle_gamma   90.00
#
_symmetry.space_group_name_H-M   'P 1'
#
loop_
_entity.id
_entity.type
_entity.pdbx_description
1 polymer ?
#
loop_
_entity_poly.entity_id
_entity_poly.type
_entity_poly.pdbx_seq_one_letter_code
_entity_poly.pdbx_strand_id
1 'polypeptide(L)'
;ALPGASRRRAAQALHAVNSRALYSKSAGVRALVPIFDFMNHAARPNAVWSMDVDDLSVSISAARPIAAGEEITISYDEVPNAKLLLMYGFVMGGEGLHRGVDLLVCLGSDIVPTIPAGPRKPPAPPVQGCSDGAGSCGTSAEVRVLGSGVLARRSALAPLL
;
A
#
# COMPACT_ATOMS: atom_id res chain seq x y z
N ALA A 1 -33.37 -9.72 10.39
CA ALA A 1 -32.41 -10.06 9.31
C ALA A 1 -32.81 -9.31 8.05
N LEU A 2 -31.87 -8.72 7.32
CA LEU A 2 -32.17 -8.04 6.05
C LEU A 2 -32.70 -9.07 5.04
N PRO A 3 -33.87 -8.85 4.40
CA PRO A 3 -34.41 -9.79 3.44
C PRO A 3 -33.42 -10.09 2.31
N GLY A 4 -33.14 -11.37 2.08
CA GLY A 4 -32.20 -11.81 1.06
C GLY A 4 -30.72 -11.56 1.38
N ALA A 5 -30.36 -11.14 2.60
CA ALA A 5 -28.97 -11.14 3.02
C ALA A 5 -28.46 -12.58 3.22
N SER A 6 -27.33 -12.90 2.61
CA SER A 6 -26.64 -14.18 2.78
C SER A 6 -25.14 -13.96 2.79
N ARG A 7 -24.38 -14.91 3.35
CA ARG A 7 -22.91 -14.87 3.32
C ARG A 7 -22.38 -14.72 1.89
N ARG A 8 -23.00 -15.41 0.93
CA ARG A 8 -22.66 -15.33 -0.49
C ARG A 8 -22.87 -13.92 -1.06
N ARG A 9 -24.02 -13.30 -0.80
CA ARG A 9 -24.32 -11.95 -1.29
C ARG A 9 -23.42 -10.90 -0.65
N ALA A 10 -23.12 -11.04 0.65
CA ALA A 10 -22.17 -10.18 1.34
C ALA A 10 -20.76 -10.29 0.74
N ALA A 11 -20.29 -11.53 0.47
CA ALA A 11 -19.00 -11.75 -0.19
C ALA A 11 -18.97 -11.16 -1.61
N GLN A 12 -20.03 -11.36 -2.40
CA GLN A 12 -20.14 -10.78 -3.74
C GLN A 12 -20.12 -9.25 -3.72
N ALA A 13 -20.87 -8.63 -2.81
CA ALA A 13 -20.87 -7.18 -2.65
C ALA A 13 -19.49 -6.64 -2.24
N LEU A 14 -18.82 -7.31 -1.29
CA LEU A 14 -17.47 -6.94 -0.86
C LEU A 14 -16.46 -7.07 -2.02
N HIS A 15 -16.53 -8.14 -2.81
CA HIS A 15 -15.68 -8.29 -3.99
C HIS A 15 -15.96 -7.22 -5.05
N ALA A 16 -17.22 -6.88 -5.30
CA ALA A 16 -17.56 -5.79 -6.22
C ALA A 16 -16.98 -4.46 -5.75
N VAL A 17 -17.12 -4.12 -4.47
CA VAL A 17 -16.55 -2.89 -3.91
C VAL A 17 -15.02 -2.90 -3.96
N ASN A 18 -14.37 -3.99 -3.57
CA ASN A 18 -12.91 -4.07 -3.53
C ASN A 18 -12.27 -3.95 -4.91
N SER A 19 -12.91 -4.51 -5.94
CA SER A 19 -12.36 -4.56 -7.30
C SER A 19 -12.77 -3.38 -8.18
N ARG A 20 -13.90 -2.70 -7.89
CA ARG A 20 -14.48 -1.66 -8.79
C ARG A 20 -14.58 -0.27 -8.15
N ALA A 21 -14.55 -0.16 -6.83
CA ALA A 21 -14.72 1.14 -6.21
C ALA A 21 -13.43 1.97 -6.30
N LEU A 22 -13.59 3.20 -6.79
CA LEU A 22 -12.57 4.22 -6.78
C LEU A 22 -12.35 4.71 -5.35
N TYR A 23 -11.10 4.93 -4.96
CA TYR A 23 -10.77 5.50 -3.66
C TYR A 23 -9.90 6.75 -3.83
N SER A 24 -10.38 7.88 -3.34
CA SER A 24 -9.60 9.11 -3.26
C SER A 24 -9.03 9.26 -1.85
N LYS A 25 -7.70 9.19 -1.73
CA LYS A 25 -7.00 9.38 -0.45
C LYS A 25 -7.18 10.79 0.10
N SER A 26 -7.16 11.81 -0.76
CA SER A 26 -7.32 13.21 -0.35
C SER A 26 -8.74 13.50 0.14
N ALA A 27 -9.74 12.91 -0.49
CA ALA A 27 -11.14 13.08 -0.12
C ALA A 27 -11.58 12.16 1.04
N GLY A 28 -10.88 11.04 1.24
CA GLY A 28 -11.36 9.96 2.10
C GLY A 28 -12.61 9.24 1.54
N VAL A 29 -12.97 9.49 0.29
CA VAL A 29 -14.21 8.97 -0.33
C VAL A 29 -13.92 7.71 -1.14
N ARG A 30 -14.83 6.74 -1.02
CA ARG A 30 -14.90 5.55 -1.86
C ARG A 30 -16.23 5.50 -2.60
N ALA A 31 -16.20 5.35 -3.92
CA ALA A 31 -17.40 5.36 -4.75
C ALA A 31 -17.32 4.33 -5.89
N LEU A 32 -18.47 3.76 -6.25
CA LEU A 32 -18.62 3.09 -7.56
C LEU A 32 -18.90 4.17 -8.59
N VAL A 33 -18.06 4.25 -9.62
CA VAL A 33 -18.14 5.28 -10.66
C VAL A 33 -18.44 4.55 -11.97
N PRO A 34 -19.70 4.55 -12.43
CA PRO A 34 -20.08 3.87 -13.66
C PRO A 34 -19.24 4.33 -14.84
N ILE A 35 -18.99 3.43 -15.79
CA ILE A 35 -18.17 3.64 -17.00
C ILE A 35 -16.67 3.70 -16.67
N PHE A 36 -16.27 4.47 -15.67
CA PHE A 36 -14.89 4.53 -15.20
C PHE A 36 -14.39 3.15 -14.74
N ASP A 37 -15.24 2.41 -14.03
CA ASP A 37 -14.94 1.08 -13.49
C ASP A 37 -14.75 -0.02 -14.55
N PHE A 38 -14.99 0.28 -15.83
CA PHE A 38 -14.64 -0.60 -16.95
C PHE A 38 -13.19 -0.49 -17.42
N MET A 39 -12.47 0.59 -17.06
CA MET A 39 -11.09 0.77 -17.50
C MET A 39 -10.17 -0.22 -16.77
N ASN A 40 -9.40 -0.99 -17.54
CA ASN A 40 -8.48 -1.97 -16.98
C ASN A 40 -7.20 -1.33 -16.44
N HIS A 41 -6.53 -2.08 -15.56
CA HIS A 41 -5.22 -1.74 -15.08
C HIS A 41 -4.14 -2.04 -16.12
N ALA A 42 -3.16 -1.15 -16.26
CA ALA A 42 -1.87 -1.46 -16.86
C ALA A 42 -0.71 -0.93 -16.02
N ALA A 43 0.43 -1.64 -16.07
CA ALA A 43 1.68 -1.20 -15.42
C ALA A 43 2.24 0.09 -16.04
N ARG A 44 1.91 0.34 -17.32
CA ARG A 44 2.24 1.55 -18.09
C ARG A 44 0.96 2.05 -18.74
N PRO A 45 0.08 2.72 -17.98
CA PRO A 45 -1.22 3.14 -18.48
C PRO A 45 -1.08 4.22 -19.55
N ASN A 46 -2.07 4.31 -20.43
CA ASN A 46 -2.15 5.37 -21.45
C ASN A 46 -3.15 6.47 -21.09
N ALA A 47 -3.85 6.35 -19.96
CA ALA A 47 -4.67 7.40 -19.37
C ALA A 47 -4.35 7.62 -17.89
N VAL A 48 -4.56 8.86 -17.45
CA VAL A 48 -4.53 9.28 -16.05
C VAL A 48 -5.91 9.77 -15.66
N TRP A 49 -6.19 9.78 -14.36
CA TRP A 49 -7.47 10.23 -13.85
C TRP A 49 -7.31 11.07 -12.58
N SER A 50 -8.30 11.89 -12.31
CA SER A 50 -8.43 12.68 -11.08
C SER A 50 -9.87 12.65 -10.58
N MET A 51 -10.04 12.86 -9.28
CA MET A 51 -11.34 13.08 -8.66
C MET A 51 -11.39 14.49 -8.13
N ASP A 52 -12.41 15.23 -8.53
CA ASP A 52 -12.78 16.50 -7.92
C ASP A 52 -13.80 16.21 -6.81
N VAL A 53 -13.48 16.64 -5.59
CA VAL A 53 -14.32 16.38 -4.41
C VAL A 53 -15.42 17.43 -4.28
N ASP A 54 -15.17 18.65 -4.77
CA ASP A 54 -16.13 19.74 -4.70
C ASP A 54 -17.24 19.52 -5.75
N ASP A 55 -16.83 19.11 -6.96
CA ASP A 55 -17.76 18.83 -8.06
C ASP A 55 -18.23 17.35 -8.11
N LEU A 56 -17.74 16.51 -7.18
CA LEU A 56 -18.00 15.06 -7.13
C LEU A 56 -17.83 14.36 -8.49
N SER A 57 -16.83 14.81 -9.25
CA SER A 57 -16.60 14.37 -10.62
C SER A 57 -15.30 13.56 -10.74
N VAL A 58 -15.27 12.66 -11.71
CA VAL A 58 -14.06 11.92 -12.07
C VAL A 58 -13.72 12.27 -13.51
N SER A 59 -12.51 12.80 -13.70
CA SER A 59 -11.99 13.17 -15.00
C SER A 59 -10.92 12.17 -15.43
N ILE A 60 -10.93 11.85 -16.72
CA ILE A 60 -9.95 10.97 -17.34
C ILE A 60 -9.30 11.74 -18.48
N SER A 61 -7.97 11.68 -18.56
CA SER A 61 -7.19 12.35 -19.59
C SER A 61 -6.18 11.39 -20.19
N ALA A 62 -6.02 11.44 -21.50
CA ALA A 62 -5.01 10.65 -22.19
C ALA A 62 -3.61 11.14 -21.77
N ALA A 63 -2.75 10.22 -21.34
CA ALA A 63 -1.36 10.52 -20.98
C ALA A 63 -0.45 10.62 -22.21
N ARG A 64 -0.92 10.11 -23.34
CA ARG A 64 -0.29 10.15 -24.66
C ARG A 64 -1.36 9.98 -25.75
N PRO A 65 -1.06 10.18 -27.04
CA PRO A 65 -1.95 9.77 -28.11
C PRO A 65 -2.34 8.28 -27.98
N ILE A 66 -3.63 7.99 -28.18
CA ILE A 66 -4.22 6.65 -28.12
C ILE A 66 -4.79 6.36 -29.51
N ALA A 67 -4.35 5.27 -30.13
CA ALA A 67 -4.78 4.91 -31.48
C ALA A 67 -6.22 4.38 -31.48
N ALA A 68 -6.91 4.48 -32.62
CA ALA A 68 -8.23 3.88 -32.78
C ALA A 68 -8.12 2.35 -32.59
N GLY A 69 -8.98 1.79 -31.71
CA GLY A 69 -8.95 0.37 -31.34
C GLY A 69 -7.93 0.01 -30.26
N GLU A 70 -7.10 0.95 -29.81
CA GLU A 70 -6.23 0.75 -28.66
C GLU A 70 -7.05 0.84 -27.35
N GLU A 71 -6.82 -0.10 -26.43
CA GLU A 71 -7.50 -0.12 -25.14
C GLU A 71 -7.06 1.07 -24.26
N ILE A 72 -8.03 1.76 -23.65
CA ILE A 72 -7.75 2.79 -22.63
C ILE A 72 -7.53 2.10 -21.30
N THR A 73 -6.35 2.31 -20.72
CA THR A 73 -5.92 1.70 -19.46
C THR A 73 -5.46 2.75 -18.46
N ILE A 74 -5.71 2.48 -17.18
CA ILE A 74 -5.34 3.34 -16.04
C ILE A 74 -4.44 2.58 -15.06
N SER A 75 -3.83 3.30 -14.11
CA SER A 75 -3.22 2.65 -12.94
C SER A 75 -4.26 2.53 -11.82
N TYR A 76 -4.44 1.32 -11.28
CA TYR A 76 -5.25 1.10 -10.09
C TYR A 76 -4.46 1.44 -8.83
N ASP A 77 -3.21 0.97 -8.77
CA ASP A 77 -2.30 1.20 -7.66
C ASP A 77 -0.90 0.66 -8.05
N GLU A 78 0.15 1.20 -7.46
CA GLU A 78 1.51 0.67 -7.62
C GLU A 78 1.77 -0.43 -6.59
N VAL A 79 1.24 -1.63 -6.82
CA VAL A 79 1.22 -2.74 -5.84
C VAL A 79 1.72 -4.07 -6.42
N PRO A 80 2.21 -5.02 -5.61
CA PRO A 80 2.65 -6.32 -6.10
C PRO A 80 1.48 -7.18 -6.57
N ASN A 81 1.78 -8.20 -7.37
CA ASN A 81 0.83 -9.18 -7.86
C ASN A 81 0.04 -9.87 -6.73
N ALA A 82 0.64 -10.05 -5.55
CA ALA A 82 -0.08 -10.59 -4.40
C ALA A 82 -1.30 -9.73 -4.03
N LYS A 83 -1.15 -8.40 -4.04
CA LYS A 83 -2.25 -7.46 -3.76
C LYS A 83 -3.22 -7.37 -4.95
N LEU A 84 -2.71 -7.38 -6.18
CA LEU A 84 -3.56 -7.42 -7.37
C LEU A 84 -4.49 -8.65 -7.38
N LEU A 85 -3.94 -9.82 -7.06
CA LEU A 85 -4.69 -11.07 -7.01
C LEU A 85 -5.77 -11.04 -5.92
N LEU A 86 -5.43 -10.59 -4.72
CA LEU A 86 -6.37 -10.57 -3.58
C LEU A 86 -7.48 -9.53 -3.75
N MET A 87 -7.17 -8.35 -4.32
CA MET A 87 -8.13 -7.25 -4.44
C MET A 87 -8.93 -7.27 -5.74
N TYR A 88 -8.29 -7.65 -6.85
CA TYR A 88 -8.85 -7.52 -8.20
C TYR A 88 -8.96 -8.86 -8.96
N GLY A 89 -8.37 -9.94 -8.44
CA GLY A 89 -8.51 -11.27 -9.03
C GLY A 89 -7.65 -11.53 -10.28
N PHE A 90 -6.62 -10.72 -10.52
CA PHE A 90 -5.68 -10.92 -11.64
C PHE A 90 -4.23 -10.66 -11.22
N VAL A 91 -3.28 -11.04 -12.09
CA VAL A 91 -1.85 -10.74 -11.96
C VAL A 91 -1.32 -10.13 -13.26
N MET A 92 -0.32 -9.28 -13.16
CA MET A 92 0.40 -8.72 -14.31
C MET A 92 1.66 -9.54 -14.59
N GLY A 93 1.88 -9.85 -15.87
CA GLY A 93 3.14 -10.42 -16.35
C GLY A 93 4.22 -9.36 -16.59
N GLY A 94 5.42 -9.82 -16.92
CA GLY A 94 6.56 -8.96 -17.28
C GLY A 94 7.40 -8.46 -16.10
N GLU A 95 8.36 -7.61 -16.42
CA GLU A 95 9.24 -6.94 -15.44
C GLU A 95 8.57 -5.67 -14.90
N GLY A 96 8.81 -5.35 -13.62
CA GLY A 96 8.33 -4.11 -13.00
C GLY A 96 7.80 -4.26 -11.58
N LEU A 97 7.07 -3.24 -11.12
CA LEU A 97 6.61 -3.09 -9.73
C LEU A 97 5.70 -4.24 -9.24
N HIS A 98 4.95 -4.86 -10.15
CA HIS A 98 4.02 -5.94 -9.79
C HIS A 98 4.74 -7.25 -9.47
N ARG A 99 5.92 -7.48 -10.05
CA ARG A 99 6.76 -8.64 -9.75
C ARG A 99 7.63 -8.31 -8.54
N GLY A 100 7.05 -8.29 -7.35
CA GLY A 100 7.77 -7.98 -6.13
C GLY A 100 7.07 -8.50 -4.88
N VAL A 101 7.79 -8.44 -3.77
CA VAL A 101 7.30 -8.77 -2.43
C VAL A 101 7.50 -7.55 -1.54
N ASP A 102 6.46 -7.22 -0.78
CA ASP A 102 6.52 -6.19 0.25
C ASP A 102 6.96 -6.83 1.57
N LEU A 103 8.05 -6.31 2.14
CA LEU A 103 8.62 -6.75 3.41
C LEU A 103 8.48 -5.63 4.45
N LEU A 104 7.96 -5.97 5.62
CA LEU A 104 8.05 -5.10 6.79
C LEU A 104 9.36 -5.41 7.52
N VAL A 105 10.26 -4.42 7.56
CA VAL A 105 11.56 -4.53 8.24
C VAL A 105 11.49 -3.72 9.53
N CYS A 106 11.73 -4.37 10.66
CA CYS A 106 11.88 -3.71 11.96
C CYS A 106 13.36 -3.61 12.30
N LEU A 107 13.87 -2.38 12.47
CA LEU A 107 15.22 -2.12 12.94
C LEU A 107 15.19 -2.14 14.47
N GLY A 108 15.88 -3.11 15.07
CA GLY A 108 16.14 -3.12 16.51
C GLY A 108 16.99 -1.92 16.91
N SER A 109 16.80 -1.42 18.13
CA SER A 109 17.47 -0.23 18.69
C SER A 109 18.98 -0.39 18.88
N ASP A 110 19.55 -1.58 18.63
CA ASP A 110 20.86 -1.95 19.18
C ASP A 110 21.86 -2.38 18.10
N ILE A 111 22.58 -1.40 17.53
CA ILE A 111 24.02 -1.56 17.25
C ILE A 111 24.69 -0.21 17.56
N VAL A 112 24.99 0.03 18.84
CA VAL A 112 26.05 0.97 19.20
C VAL A 112 27.36 0.21 19.09
N PRO A 113 28.28 0.53 18.15
CA PRO A 113 29.61 -0.05 18.17
C PRO A 113 30.27 0.39 19.49
N THR A 114 30.42 -0.56 20.41
CA THR A 114 31.06 -0.30 21.70
C THR A 114 32.54 -0.08 21.45
N ILE A 115 32.95 1.18 21.30
CA ILE A 115 34.35 1.56 21.47
C ILE A 115 34.66 1.32 22.96
N PRO A 116 35.67 0.51 23.32
CA PRO A 116 35.97 0.25 24.72
C PRO A 116 36.42 1.55 25.39
N ALA A 117 35.53 2.15 26.19
CA ALA A 117 35.87 3.25 27.06
C ALA A 117 36.70 2.71 28.23
N GLY A 118 37.88 3.30 28.46
CA GLY A 118 38.74 3.01 29.60
C GLY A 118 38.05 3.17 30.96
N PRO A 119 38.72 2.76 32.05
CA PRO A 119 38.06 2.42 33.31
C PRO A 119 37.39 3.65 33.94
N ARG A 120 36.06 3.62 34.05
CA ARG A 120 35.29 4.56 34.87
C ARG A 120 34.84 3.87 36.17
N LYS A 121 34.98 4.63 37.27
CA LYS A 121 34.66 4.30 38.67
C LYS A 121 33.23 3.71 38.83
N PRO A 122 33.00 2.74 39.75
CA PRO A 122 31.72 2.06 39.85
C PRO A 122 30.62 2.98 40.44
N PRO A 123 29.36 2.90 39.95
CA PRO A 123 28.23 3.61 40.54
C PRO A 123 27.56 2.80 41.68
N ALA A 124 26.81 3.53 42.51
CA ALA A 124 26.07 3.08 43.70
C ALA A 124 24.86 2.14 43.36
N PRO A 125 24.29 1.40 44.34
CA PRO A 125 23.35 0.30 44.09
C PRO A 125 21.95 0.77 43.66
N PRO A 126 21.13 -0.12 43.07
CA PRO A 126 19.96 0.27 42.28
C PRO A 126 18.75 0.58 43.15
N VAL A 127 17.98 1.59 42.77
CA VAL A 127 16.60 1.76 43.22
C VAL A 127 15.69 1.11 42.18
N GLN A 128 15.05 0.03 42.60
CA GLN A 128 14.18 -0.81 41.78
C GLN A 128 12.79 -0.18 41.71
N GLY A 129 12.49 0.49 40.59
CA GLY A 129 11.16 0.97 40.25
C GLY A 129 10.55 0.07 39.18
N CYS A 130 9.40 -0.52 39.46
CA CYS A 130 8.58 -1.19 38.46
C CYS A 130 8.10 -0.15 37.44
N SER A 131 8.53 -0.27 36.19
CA SER A 131 7.93 0.44 35.06
C SER A 131 7.51 -0.58 34.02
N ASP A 132 6.22 -0.56 33.72
CA ASP A 132 5.55 -1.36 32.71
C ASP A 132 6.30 -1.34 31.37
N GLY A 133 6.39 -2.52 30.75
CA GLY A 133 7.13 -2.75 29.52
C GLY A 133 6.50 -2.05 28.31
N ALA A 134 6.80 -0.77 28.14
CA ALA A 134 6.75 -0.07 26.85
C ALA A 134 8.16 -0.13 26.24
N GLY A 135 8.55 -1.31 25.75
CA GLY A 135 9.80 -1.48 25.01
C GLY A 135 9.80 -0.60 23.76
N SER A 136 10.88 0.16 23.58
CA SER A 136 11.08 1.14 22.50
C SER A 136 10.53 0.65 21.16
N CYS A 137 9.59 1.40 20.58
CA CYS A 137 9.09 1.18 19.23
C CYS A 137 10.27 1.34 18.25
N GLY A 138 10.86 0.21 17.85
CA GLY A 138 11.94 0.18 16.87
C GLY A 138 11.47 0.78 15.54
N THR A 139 12.35 1.49 14.86
CA THR A 139 12.04 2.08 13.55
C THR A 139 11.65 0.97 12.57
N SER A 140 10.46 1.05 11.98
CA SER A 140 10.01 0.12 10.95
C SER A 140 9.99 0.76 9.56
N ALA A 141 10.20 -0.05 8.53
CA ALA A 141 10.14 0.38 7.14
C ALA A 141 9.45 -0.69 6.29
N GLU A 142 8.55 -0.25 5.42
CA GLU A 142 8.01 -1.09 4.34
C GLU A 142 8.97 -1.01 3.15
N VAL A 143 9.48 -2.16 2.71
CA VAL A 143 10.45 -2.30 1.64
C VAL A 143 9.89 -3.21 0.55
N ARG A 144 9.80 -2.71 -0.68
CA ARG A 144 9.49 -3.57 -1.83
C ARG A 144 10.75 -4.09 -2.50
N VAL A 145 10.89 -5.41 -2.52
CA VAL A 145 11.92 -6.12 -3.28
C VAL A 145 11.32 -6.57 -4.60
N LEU A 146 11.87 -6.09 -5.73
CA LEU A 146 11.45 -6.53 -7.06
C LEU A 146 12.05 -7.90 -7.40
N GLY A 147 11.46 -8.58 -8.39
CA GLY A 147 11.92 -9.88 -8.89
C GLY A 147 13.31 -9.82 -9.55
N SER A 148 13.80 -8.62 -9.86
CA SER A 148 15.18 -8.35 -10.30
C SER A 148 16.18 -8.22 -9.14
N GLY A 149 15.71 -8.20 -7.89
CA GLY A 149 16.51 -7.91 -6.69
C GLY A 149 16.66 -6.41 -6.38
N VAL A 150 16.17 -5.53 -7.25
CA VAL A 150 16.20 -4.07 -7.03
C VAL A 150 15.18 -3.66 -5.96
N LEU A 151 15.57 -2.71 -5.10
CA LEU A 151 14.67 -2.09 -4.12
C LEU A 151 13.93 -0.91 -4.75
N ALA A 152 12.59 -0.96 -4.79
CA ALA A 152 11.79 0.05 -5.49
C ALA A 152 11.09 1.05 -4.56
N ARG A 153 10.80 0.66 -3.31
CA ARG A 153 10.07 1.51 -2.35
C ARG A 153 10.68 1.39 -0.97
N ARG A 154 10.99 2.53 -0.35
CA ARG A 154 11.23 2.70 1.09
C ARG A 154 10.27 3.75 1.58
N SER A 155 9.29 3.38 2.39
CA SER A 155 8.49 4.34 3.15
C SER A 155 9.02 4.36 4.58
N ALA A 156 9.47 5.52 5.06
CA ALA A 156 9.74 5.72 6.48
C ALA A 156 8.39 5.77 7.20
N LEU A 157 8.10 4.78 8.04
CA LEU A 157 6.94 4.84 8.91
C LEU A 157 7.35 5.60 10.18
N ALA A 158 6.69 6.74 10.40
CA ALA A 158 6.62 7.33 11.73
C ALA A 158 5.96 6.31 12.69
N PRO A 159 6.13 6.45 14.02
CA PRO A 159 5.63 5.49 14.99
C PRO A 159 4.13 5.25 14.74
N LEU A 160 3.72 3.98 14.74
CA LEU A 160 2.32 3.59 14.68
C LEU A 160 1.56 4.32 15.80
N LEU A 161 0.72 5.30 15.44
CA LEU A 161 -0.29 5.89 16.31
C LEU A 161 -1.53 4.98 16.35
#